data_AF-A0A1G2ZE38-F1
#
_entry.id   AF-A0A1G2ZE38-F1
#
_cell.length_a   1.000
_cell.length_b   1.000
_cell.length_c   1.000
_cell.angle_alpha   90.00
_cell.angle_beta   90.00
_cell.angle_gamma   90.00
#
_symmetry.space_group_name_H-M   'P 1'
#
loop_
_entity.id
_entity.type
_entity.pdbx_description
1 polymer ?
#
loop_
_entity_poly.entity_id
_entity_poly.type
_entity_poly.pdbx_seq_one_letter_code
_entity_poly.pdbx_strand_id
1 'polypeptide(L)'
;MTSEHTADTSDLQRFRQFGPWKDKTGNDLALAIWQYLCDYETGLYHFNEILDGGDPFDEYATVRDPLKILNVYNMGYCGIFGPVLDGILQGVGFEQGRSFGLERWNHCATEVWYDNAWHYLDMDVRGVLLDDRGIAVSLEEAQRNRGLWVTPPRRIEPFFPNDPDKGRVFEIYNGSPVHNYYRWFQGGHTMDFSLRQGESFTRWWTPQGGRWHHLPRYSQTQWVRDLILTPPVGMKPNHREFTRWNHGNGLFHYAPDLSAKSTDFHDGVYAVRNLTPGEQGLHLVSKGDAEVVFEVFTPYVIVARINDVDNPGEDTEASVVALETGSPVTVAVSLDHGLTWKQVDAVEAGGKRAADLTSFVKGTYGYLLRLSTSGAENQVAIKALSIDTWVQVAPISLPRLKRGENHLRYEVGDRYDLRTVPMQVNPDTSNLKDLEKYVVAMPDDYDPQRHTSRILGDMTVRLAAPAGMKIAWLSVGATFRTHQGGQAAKTNNRISYAVGETRDFREVYRSSVPTWVNHWRYNWDTDIRLDQPTEVVYVKYHGDPGLNTVRACLHLLPTKPPAASVQITHAYDIGGKLYNRTVELAGPAAYTISCDGDPENVSVMIAVPSH
;
A
#
# COMPACT_ATOMS: atom_id res chain seq x y z
N MET A 1 10.44 3.53 11.19
CA MET A 1 11.80 3.07 11.54
C MET A 1 12.60 2.95 10.26
N THR A 2 13.77 3.57 10.20
CA THR A 2 14.62 3.67 9.02
C THR A 2 16.07 3.30 9.36
N SER A 3 16.85 2.96 8.33
CA SER A 3 18.29 2.70 8.40
C SER A 3 18.97 3.56 7.34
N GLU A 4 20.19 4.01 7.59
CA GLU A 4 20.99 4.75 6.59
C GLU A 4 21.27 3.95 5.29
N HIS A 5 21.04 2.64 5.30
CA HIS A 5 21.29 1.74 4.17
C HIS A 5 20.06 1.49 3.27
N THR A 6 18.88 1.98 3.64
CA THR A 6 17.64 1.78 2.89
C THR A 6 16.88 3.11 2.82
N ALA A 7 16.45 3.52 1.62
CA ALA A 7 15.65 4.72 1.48
C ALA A 7 14.30 4.58 2.18
N ASP A 8 13.84 5.65 2.84
CA ASP A 8 12.53 5.65 3.49
C ASP A 8 11.42 5.72 2.45
N THR A 9 10.78 4.59 2.19
CA THR A 9 9.67 4.46 1.24
C THR A 9 8.30 4.64 1.90
N SER A 10 8.22 5.11 3.15
CA SER A 10 6.91 5.36 3.79
C SER A 10 6.15 6.53 3.15
N ASP A 11 6.89 7.45 2.53
CA ASP A 11 6.39 8.65 1.87
C ASP A 11 7.40 9.11 0.81
N LEU A 12 6.96 9.60 -0.35
CA LEU A 12 7.87 9.96 -1.44
C LEU A 12 8.70 11.23 -1.15
N GLN A 13 8.22 12.13 -0.29
CA GLN A 13 9.03 13.26 0.19
C GLN A 13 10.08 12.79 1.20
N ARG A 14 9.81 11.77 2.02
CA ARG A 14 10.83 11.12 2.85
C ARG A 14 11.84 10.34 2.01
N PHE A 15 11.39 9.64 0.96
CA PHE A 15 12.26 8.97 -0.01
C PHE A 15 13.23 9.95 -0.68
N ARG A 16 12.76 11.17 -1.01
CA ARG A 16 13.59 12.27 -1.54
C ARG A 16 14.73 12.67 -0.60
N GLN A 17 14.60 12.43 0.71
CA GLN A 17 15.62 12.79 1.73
C GLN A 17 16.70 11.72 1.95
N PHE A 18 16.72 10.64 1.17
CA PHE A 18 17.74 9.60 1.35
C PHE A 18 19.14 10.12 1.04
N GLY A 19 20.10 9.86 1.94
CA GLY A 19 21.45 10.44 1.94
C GLY A 19 22.16 10.42 0.58
N PRO A 20 22.20 9.29 -0.15
CA PRO A 20 22.82 9.17 -1.46
C PRO A 20 22.33 10.13 -2.55
N TRP A 21 21.10 10.67 -2.46
CA TRP A 21 20.55 11.59 -3.47
C TRP A 21 19.85 12.82 -2.93
N LYS A 22 19.80 13.02 -1.60
CA LYS A 22 19.12 14.17 -0.99
C LYS A 22 19.61 15.53 -1.54
N ASP A 23 20.87 15.61 -1.96
CA ASP A 23 21.47 16.84 -2.49
C ASP A 23 21.58 16.84 -4.03
N LYS A 24 21.08 15.80 -4.72
CA LYS A 24 21.10 15.71 -6.19
C LYS A 24 19.87 16.39 -6.81
N THR A 25 20.01 16.83 -8.05
CA THR A 25 18.93 17.41 -8.88
C THR A 25 19.03 16.93 -10.33
N GLY A 26 18.00 17.18 -11.13
CA GLY A 26 18.01 16.90 -12.59
C GLY A 26 18.44 15.47 -12.92
N ASN A 27 19.34 15.34 -13.90
CA ASN A 27 19.87 14.06 -14.35
C ASN A 27 20.45 13.19 -13.23
N ASP A 28 21.26 13.78 -12.34
CA ASP A 28 21.93 13.03 -11.28
C ASP A 28 20.94 12.43 -10.28
N LEU A 29 19.86 13.16 -9.95
CA LEU A 29 18.80 12.65 -9.09
C LEU A 29 18.02 11.52 -9.76
N ALA A 30 17.63 11.73 -11.02
CA ALA A 30 16.85 10.75 -11.79
C ALA A 30 17.62 9.43 -11.95
N LEU A 31 18.90 9.50 -12.34
CA LEU A 31 19.75 8.32 -12.50
C LEU A 31 20.03 7.62 -11.18
N ALA A 32 20.28 8.35 -10.08
CA ALA A 32 20.53 7.75 -8.78
C ALA A 32 19.31 6.96 -8.26
N ILE A 33 18.12 7.51 -8.42
CA ILE A 33 16.86 6.84 -8.05
C ILE A 33 16.64 5.62 -8.95
N TRP A 34 16.77 5.77 -10.27
CA TRP A 34 16.60 4.66 -11.20
C TRP A 34 17.59 3.52 -10.90
N GLN A 35 18.87 3.81 -10.65
CA GLN A 35 19.87 2.82 -10.27
C GLN A 35 19.48 2.10 -8.97
N TYR A 36 18.99 2.83 -7.97
CA TYR A 36 18.50 2.24 -6.72
C TYR A 36 17.32 1.28 -6.97
N LEU A 37 16.38 1.66 -7.83
CA LEU A 37 15.21 0.85 -8.17
C LEU A 37 15.53 -0.34 -9.10
N CYS A 38 16.73 -0.37 -9.68
CA CYS A 38 17.23 -1.48 -10.51
C CYS A 38 18.40 -2.24 -9.87
N ASP A 39 18.79 -1.91 -8.65
CA ASP A 39 19.88 -2.56 -7.93
C ASP A 39 19.52 -4.00 -7.50
N TYR A 40 20.52 -4.84 -7.27
CA TYR A 40 20.28 -6.23 -6.86
C TYR A 40 19.70 -6.34 -5.43
N GLU A 41 20.07 -5.44 -4.52
CA GLU A 41 19.59 -5.43 -3.14
C GLU A 41 18.33 -4.57 -2.96
N THR A 42 18.14 -3.48 -3.71
CA THR A 42 17.01 -2.54 -3.53
C THR A 42 16.03 -2.51 -4.68
N GLY A 43 16.33 -3.19 -5.78
CA GLY A 43 15.57 -3.06 -7.00
C GLY A 43 14.29 -3.88 -7.03
N LEU A 44 13.32 -3.31 -7.73
CA LEU A 44 12.08 -3.96 -8.12
C LEU A 44 12.36 -5.00 -9.21
N TYR A 45 11.47 -5.99 -9.32
CA TYR A 45 11.66 -7.08 -10.28
C TYR A 45 10.45 -7.38 -11.16
N HIS A 46 10.73 -7.79 -12.40
CA HIS A 46 9.69 -8.22 -13.31
C HIS A 46 9.04 -9.52 -12.84
N PHE A 47 7.72 -9.53 -12.82
CA PHE A 47 6.91 -10.73 -12.64
C PHE A 47 5.63 -10.60 -13.49
N ASN A 48 4.47 -10.44 -12.84
CA ASN A 48 3.17 -10.52 -13.48
C ASN A 48 2.24 -9.42 -12.95
N GLU A 49 0.98 -9.38 -13.39
CA GLU A 49 0.04 -8.37 -12.93
C GLU A 49 -0.18 -8.38 -11.42
N ILE A 50 -0.45 -7.21 -10.85
CA ILE A 50 -0.86 -7.05 -9.45
C ILE A 50 -2.23 -6.43 -9.47
N LEU A 51 -3.22 -7.15 -8.95
CA LEU A 51 -4.59 -6.67 -8.83
C LEU A 51 -4.94 -6.51 -7.35
N ASP A 52 -5.53 -5.39 -6.96
CA ASP A 52 -6.13 -5.21 -5.64
C ASP A 52 -7.52 -4.56 -5.74
N GLY A 53 -8.29 -4.70 -4.66
CA GLY A 53 -9.69 -4.28 -4.65
C GLY A 53 -10.63 -5.22 -5.40
N GLY A 54 -11.90 -4.83 -5.46
CA GLY A 54 -12.99 -5.66 -6.01
C GLY A 54 -13.49 -5.22 -7.39
N ASP A 55 -12.80 -4.28 -8.06
CA ASP A 55 -13.29 -3.77 -9.34
C ASP A 55 -13.23 -4.87 -10.42
N PRO A 56 -14.34 -5.12 -11.15
CA PRO A 56 -14.38 -6.16 -12.18
C PRO A 56 -13.53 -5.82 -13.42
N PHE A 57 -13.11 -4.57 -13.58
CA PHE A 57 -12.24 -4.17 -14.68
C PHE A 57 -10.78 -4.05 -14.21
N ASP A 58 -9.95 -4.98 -14.67
CA ASP A 58 -8.53 -5.09 -14.31
C ASP A 58 -7.76 -3.77 -14.41
N GLU A 59 -8.12 -2.87 -15.32
CA GLU A 59 -7.45 -1.56 -15.47
C GLU A 59 -7.52 -0.70 -14.18
N TYR A 60 -8.59 -0.85 -13.39
CA TYR A 60 -8.80 -0.16 -12.13
C TYR A 60 -8.29 -0.93 -10.92
N ALA A 61 -8.31 -2.27 -10.98
CA ALA A 61 -7.73 -3.13 -9.96
C ALA A 61 -6.19 -3.20 -10.06
N THR A 62 -5.60 -2.91 -11.22
CA THR A 62 -4.15 -2.98 -11.40
C THR A 62 -3.44 -1.94 -10.54
N VAL A 63 -2.61 -2.40 -9.61
CA VAL A 63 -1.85 -1.55 -8.69
C VAL A 63 -0.79 -0.79 -9.46
N ARG A 64 -0.92 0.54 -9.44
CA ARG A 64 0.08 1.47 -9.97
C ARG A 64 0.41 2.56 -8.95
N ASP A 65 0.23 2.28 -7.67
CA ASP A 65 0.59 3.17 -6.57
C ASP A 65 2.07 2.96 -6.18
N PRO A 66 2.91 4.00 -6.24
CA PRO A 66 4.33 3.91 -5.88
C PRO A 66 4.59 3.32 -4.50
N LEU A 67 3.82 3.71 -3.48
CA LEU A 67 4.04 3.26 -2.11
C LEU A 67 3.68 1.79 -1.95
N LYS A 68 2.61 1.31 -2.61
CA LYS A 68 2.29 -0.12 -2.62
C LYS A 68 3.37 -0.95 -3.31
N ILE A 69 3.88 -0.48 -4.46
CA ILE A 69 4.93 -1.21 -5.18
C ILE A 69 6.22 -1.28 -4.36
N LEU A 70 6.63 -0.18 -3.75
CA LEU A 70 7.87 -0.11 -2.96
C LEU A 70 7.79 -0.87 -1.63
N ASN A 71 6.62 -0.93 -0.98
CA ASN A 71 6.50 -1.48 0.38
C ASN A 71 5.75 -2.81 0.49
N VAL A 72 4.89 -3.17 -0.47
CA VAL A 72 4.00 -4.35 -0.39
C VAL A 72 4.39 -5.41 -1.42
N TYR A 73 4.60 -5.02 -2.68
CA TYR A 73 4.70 -5.99 -3.78
C TYR A 73 6.12 -6.26 -4.28
N ASN A 74 7.01 -5.26 -4.30
CA ASN A 74 8.38 -5.37 -4.83
C ASN A 74 8.48 -5.78 -6.32
N MET A 75 7.36 -5.84 -7.03
CA MET A 75 7.28 -6.46 -8.35
C MET A 75 6.26 -5.80 -9.25
N GLY A 76 6.23 -6.19 -10.51
CA GLY A 76 5.29 -5.74 -11.51
C GLY A 76 5.74 -6.16 -12.90
N TYR A 77 5.13 -5.58 -13.92
CA TYR A 77 5.59 -5.67 -15.30
C TYR A 77 5.63 -4.26 -15.90
N CYS A 78 6.06 -4.11 -17.15
CA CYS A 78 6.22 -2.82 -17.80
C CYS A 78 5.02 -1.86 -17.65
N GLY A 79 3.78 -2.36 -17.79
CA GLY A 79 2.53 -1.58 -17.64
C GLY A 79 2.25 -1.09 -16.21
N ILE A 80 2.98 -1.58 -15.21
CA ILE A 80 3.01 -1.10 -13.83
C ILE A 80 4.23 -0.21 -13.61
N PHE A 81 5.41 -0.67 -14.02
CA PHE A 81 6.68 0.00 -13.75
C PHE A 81 6.87 1.32 -14.47
N GLY A 82 6.41 1.46 -15.71
CA GLY A 82 6.41 2.75 -16.41
C GLY A 82 5.63 3.82 -15.60
N PRO A 83 4.34 3.61 -15.34
CA PRO A 83 3.56 4.54 -14.51
C PRO A 83 4.14 4.76 -13.11
N VAL A 84 4.57 3.70 -12.43
CA VAL A 84 5.07 3.81 -11.06
C VAL A 84 6.36 4.63 -10.99
N LEU A 85 7.27 4.49 -11.95
CA LEU A 85 8.47 5.32 -12.00
C LEU A 85 8.12 6.80 -12.26
N ASP A 86 7.14 7.09 -13.13
CA ASP A 86 6.57 8.44 -13.29
C ASP A 86 6.05 8.98 -11.95
N GLY A 87 5.28 8.18 -11.21
CA GLY A 87 4.76 8.55 -9.89
C GLY A 87 5.84 8.77 -8.83
N ILE A 88 6.89 7.94 -8.80
CA ILE A 88 8.03 8.10 -7.89
C ILE A 88 8.75 9.42 -8.21
N LEU A 89 9.10 9.66 -9.47
CA LEU A 89 9.84 10.86 -9.88
C LEU A 89 9.02 12.13 -9.60
N GLN A 90 7.72 12.14 -9.90
CA GLN A 90 6.88 13.27 -9.52
C GLN A 90 6.81 13.46 -8.00
N GLY A 91 6.68 12.36 -7.25
CA GLY A 91 6.61 12.41 -5.78
C GLY A 91 7.88 12.87 -5.09
N VAL A 92 9.05 12.79 -5.75
CA VAL A 92 10.32 13.33 -5.24
C VAL A 92 10.61 14.76 -5.73
N GLY A 93 9.72 15.34 -6.54
CA GLY A 93 9.77 16.77 -6.91
C GLY A 93 10.00 17.08 -8.39
N PHE A 94 9.99 16.10 -9.30
CA PHE A 94 9.93 16.42 -10.73
C PHE A 94 8.51 16.88 -11.11
N GLU A 95 8.38 18.03 -11.77
CA GLU A 95 7.05 18.63 -12.02
C GLU A 95 6.30 17.97 -13.18
N GLN A 96 7.02 17.34 -14.11
CA GLN A 96 6.48 16.82 -15.35
C GLN A 96 7.06 15.44 -15.64
N GLY A 97 6.17 14.48 -15.81
CA GLY A 97 6.50 13.10 -16.17
C GLY A 97 5.39 12.49 -17.02
N ARG A 98 5.74 11.42 -17.73
CA ARG A 98 4.82 10.59 -18.49
C ARG A 98 5.33 9.17 -18.52
N SER A 99 4.40 8.22 -18.51
CA SER A 99 4.71 6.89 -19.04
C SER A 99 4.32 6.82 -20.51
N PHE A 100 4.87 5.87 -21.25
CA PHE A 100 4.51 5.67 -22.65
C PHE A 100 4.56 4.19 -23.01
N GLY A 101 3.67 3.78 -23.92
CA GLY A 101 3.64 2.44 -24.49
C GLY A 101 4.30 2.38 -25.87
N LEU A 102 5.03 1.30 -26.13
CA LEU A 102 5.60 0.92 -27.42
C LEU A 102 4.84 -0.29 -27.95
N GLU A 103 3.92 -0.04 -28.89
CA GLU A 103 3.02 -1.08 -29.42
C GLU A 103 3.77 -2.29 -29.99
N ARG A 104 4.86 -2.08 -30.75
CA ARG A 104 5.61 -3.18 -31.38
C ARG A 104 6.38 -4.04 -30.38
N TRP A 105 6.64 -3.52 -29.20
CA TRP A 105 7.31 -4.27 -28.14
C TRP A 105 6.33 -4.82 -27.09
N ASN A 106 5.08 -4.34 -27.08
CA ASN A 106 4.17 -4.50 -25.95
C ASN A 106 4.85 -4.08 -24.63
N HIS A 107 5.51 -2.93 -24.67
CA HIS A 107 6.35 -2.44 -23.58
C HIS A 107 5.92 -1.06 -23.10
N CYS A 108 6.16 -0.75 -21.84
CA CYS A 108 5.87 0.54 -21.25
C CYS A 108 7.06 1.02 -20.40
N ALA A 109 7.44 2.29 -20.59
CA ALA A 109 8.56 2.92 -19.90
C ALA A 109 8.21 4.38 -19.54
N THR A 110 9.19 5.16 -19.06
CA THR A 110 8.97 6.49 -18.49
C THR A 110 9.81 7.55 -19.20
N GLU A 111 9.26 8.75 -19.36
CA GLU A 111 10.03 9.97 -19.56
C GLU A 111 9.73 10.98 -18.46
N VAL A 112 10.75 11.67 -17.99
CA VAL A 112 10.63 12.77 -17.04
C VAL A 112 11.23 14.03 -17.65
N TRP A 113 10.65 15.18 -17.35
CA TRP A 113 11.11 16.47 -17.86
C TRP A 113 11.94 17.21 -16.81
N TYR A 114 13.19 17.49 -17.14
CA TYR A 114 14.10 18.35 -16.37
C TYR A 114 15.09 19.00 -17.32
N ASP A 115 15.78 20.06 -16.88
CA ASP A 115 16.78 20.77 -17.68
C ASP A 115 16.31 21.16 -19.11
N ASN A 116 15.00 21.44 -19.23
CA ASN A 116 14.29 21.78 -20.47
C ASN A 116 14.27 20.68 -21.57
N ALA A 117 14.36 19.41 -21.20
CA ALA A 117 14.23 18.27 -22.11
C ALA A 117 13.51 17.08 -21.47
N TRP A 118 13.06 16.15 -22.31
CA TRP A 118 12.55 14.84 -21.89
C TRP A 118 13.69 13.84 -21.76
N HIS A 119 13.61 12.98 -20.74
CA HIS A 119 14.65 12.01 -20.42
C HIS A 119 14.04 10.63 -20.17
N TYR A 120 14.44 9.65 -20.97
CA TYR A 120 13.98 8.26 -20.97
C TYR A 120 14.60 7.45 -19.82
N LEU A 121 13.75 6.71 -19.12
CA LEU A 121 14.13 5.79 -18.05
C LEU A 121 13.27 4.52 -18.12
N ASP A 122 13.91 3.36 -17.98
CA ASP A 122 13.22 2.08 -18.02
C ASP A 122 13.64 1.17 -16.87
N MET A 123 12.66 0.91 -16.00
CA MET A 123 12.84 0.13 -14.79
C MET A 123 12.61 -1.38 -15.01
N ASP A 124 11.83 -1.75 -16.04
CA ASP A 124 11.37 -3.13 -16.23
C ASP A 124 12.43 -3.98 -16.93
N VAL A 125 12.93 -3.49 -18.07
CA VAL A 125 14.05 -4.11 -18.80
C VAL A 125 15.39 -3.53 -18.37
N ARG A 126 15.39 -2.61 -17.40
CA ARG A 126 16.58 -2.06 -16.74
C ARG A 126 17.56 -1.42 -17.71
N GLY A 127 17.17 -0.29 -18.30
CA GLY A 127 18.01 0.41 -19.26
C GLY A 127 17.79 1.92 -19.32
N VAL A 128 18.90 2.64 -19.46
CA VAL A 128 18.95 4.07 -19.77
C VAL A 128 20.00 4.29 -20.86
N LEU A 129 19.69 5.17 -21.81
CA LEU A 129 20.59 5.57 -22.88
C LEU A 129 21.18 6.93 -22.54
N LEU A 130 22.51 7.04 -22.53
CA LEU A 130 23.21 8.27 -22.19
C LEU A 130 23.88 8.90 -23.41
N ASP A 131 23.90 10.23 -23.46
CA ASP A 131 24.73 10.99 -24.38
C ASP A 131 26.22 11.00 -23.96
N ASP A 132 27.07 11.70 -24.70
CA ASP A 132 28.51 11.83 -24.43
C ASP A 132 28.84 12.64 -23.16
N ARG A 133 27.88 13.42 -22.66
CA ARG A 133 27.95 14.16 -21.39
C ARG A 133 27.50 13.32 -20.20
N GLY A 134 26.79 12.21 -20.44
CA GLY A 134 26.23 11.34 -19.41
C GLY A 134 24.81 11.72 -19.00
N ILE A 135 24.11 12.47 -19.85
CA ILE A 135 22.71 12.84 -19.66
C ILE A 135 21.83 11.77 -20.31
N ALA A 136 20.77 11.34 -19.62
CA ALA A 136 19.77 10.46 -20.20
C ALA A 136 19.15 11.11 -21.44
N VAL A 137 19.06 10.42 -22.57
CA VAL A 137 18.44 10.98 -23.77
C VAL A 137 16.93 10.87 -23.72
N SER A 138 16.21 11.59 -24.57
CA SER A 138 14.77 11.43 -24.76
C SER A 138 14.40 10.13 -25.47
N LEU A 139 13.13 9.73 -25.40
CA LEU A 139 12.57 8.65 -26.24
C LEU A 139 12.74 8.97 -27.74
N GLU A 140 12.54 10.23 -28.13
CA GLU A 140 12.69 10.66 -29.53
C GLU A 140 14.10 10.41 -30.06
N GLU A 141 15.13 10.70 -29.25
CA GLU A 141 16.52 10.39 -29.56
C GLU A 141 16.78 8.88 -29.57
N ALA A 142 16.21 8.15 -28.61
CA ALA A 142 16.29 6.69 -28.55
C ALA A 142 15.72 6.03 -29.82
N GLN A 143 14.63 6.55 -30.38
CA GLN A 143 14.03 6.04 -31.63
C GLN A 143 14.85 6.38 -32.88
N ARG A 144 15.67 7.43 -32.86
CA ARG A 144 16.38 7.93 -34.06
C ARG A 144 17.85 7.53 -34.13
N ASN A 145 18.50 7.29 -32.99
CA ASN A 145 19.93 7.10 -32.94
C ASN A 145 20.32 5.68 -32.55
N ARG A 146 20.56 4.83 -33.57
CA ARG A 146 21.06 3.46 -33.40
C ARG A 146 22.36 3.38 -32.61
N GLY A 147 23.20 4.41 -32.70
CA GLY A 147 24.49 4.49 -32.00
C GLY A 147 24.33 4.43 -30.48
N LEU A 148 23.27 5.03 -29.92
CA LEU A 148 22.98 4.99 -28.49
C LEU A 148 22.76 3.56 -27.96
N TRP A 149 22.27 2.67 -28.81
CA TRP A 149 21.97 1.28 -28.43
C TRP A 149 23.16 0.34 -28.61
N VAL A 150 23.81 0.41 -29.79
CA VAL A 150 24.79 -0.59 -30.22
C VAL A 150 26.22 -0.20 -29.85
N THR A 151 26.52 1.10 -29.86
CA THR A 151 27.84 1.66 -29.55
C THR A 151 27.68 2.91 -28.67
N PRO A 152 27.06 2.77 -27.47
CA PRO A 152 26.72 3.91 -26.63
C PRO A 152 27.97 4.74 -26.30
N PRO A 153 27.90 6.08 -26.38
CA PRO A 153 29.03 6.94 -26.05
C PRO A 153 29.40 6.86 -24.56
N ARG A 154 28.41 6.58 -23.70
CA ARG A 154 28.58 6.23 -22.28
C ARG A 154 27.63 5.11 -21.89
N ARG A 155 28.06 4.25 -20.97
CA ARG A 155 27.25 3.17 -20.41
C ARG A 155 26.91 3.45 -18.97
N ILE A 156 25.73 3.00 -18.56
CA ILE A 156 25.28 2.93 -17.19
C ILE A 156 24.75 1.53 -16.96
N GLU A 157 25.14 0.91 -15.85
CA GLU A 157 24.64 -0.41 -15.48
C GLU A 157 23.46 -0.27 -14.49
N PRO A 158 22.46 -1.15 -14.58
CA PRO A 158 22.29 -2.20 -15.61
C PRO A 158 21.95 -1.66 -17.02
N PHE A 159 22.43 -2.33 -18.09
CA PHE A 159 22.17 -1.91 -19.48
C PHE A 159 21.41 -2.97 -20.32
N PHE A 160 20.08 -3.01 -20.16
CA PHE A 160 19.18 -3.95 -20.83
C PHE A 160 19.72 -5.40 -20.79
N PRO A 161 19.98 -5.96 -19.59
CA PRO A 161 20.77 -7.18 -19.41
C PRO A 161 20.24 -8.40 -20.17
N ASN A 162 18.92 -8.48 -20.40
CA ASN A 162 18.27 -9.61 -21.07
C ASN A 162 18.02 -9.41 -22.57
N ASP A 163 18.51 -8.29 -23.14
CA ASP A 163 18.41 -8.00 -24.58
C ASP A 163 19.80 -7.92 -25.23
N PRO A 164 20.48 -9.04 -25.51
CA PRO A 164 21.84 -9.02 -26.04
C PRO A 164 21.93 -8.36 -27.42
N ASP A 165 20.90 -8.48 -28.26
CA ASP A 165 20.83 -7.81 -29.56
C ASP A 165 20.20 -6.41 -29.42
N LYS A 166 21.03 -5.44 -29.02
CA LYS A 166 20.64 -4.03 -28.91
C LYS A 166 20.25 -3.41 -30.26
N GLY A 167 20.74 -3.96 -31.38
CA GLY A 167 20.35 -3.54 -32.71
C GLY A 167 18.88 -3.85 -32.97
N ARG A 168 18.43 -5.06 -32.64
CA ARG A 168 17.02 -5.45 -32.70
C ARG A 168 16.15 -4.56 -31.81
N VAL A 169 16.58 -4.26 -30.58
CA VAL A 169 15.82 -3.36 -29.68
C VAL A 169 15.66 -1.98 -30.32
N PHE A 170 16.73 -1.41 -30.90
CA PHE A 170 16.63 -0.16 -31.63
C PHE A 170 15.60 -0.22 -32.77
N GLU A 171 15.61 -1.26 -33.62
CA GLU A 171 14.64 -1.36 -34.73
C GLU A 171 13.19 -1.42 -34.24
N ILE A 172 12.95 -2.05 -33.08
CA ILE A 172 11.64 -2.04 -32.42
C ILE A 172 11.27 -0.61 -32.01
N TYR A 173 12.15 0.09 -31.28
CA TYR A 173 11.95 1.47 -30.86
C TYR A 173 11.69 2.40 -32.06
N ASN A 174 12.56 2.38 -33.06
CA ASN A 174 12.49 3.19 -34.27
C ASN A 174 11.14 3.02 -34.99
N GLY A 175 10.67 1.78 -35.09
CA GLY A 175 9.44 1.47 -35.81
C GLY A 175 8.16 1.54 -34.98
N SER A 176 8.24 1.62 -33.65
CA SER A 176 7.05 1.48 -32.79
C SER A 176 6.22 2.76 -32.76
N PRO A 177 4.88 2.66 -32.96
CA PRO A 177 3.97 3.66 -32.46
C PRO A 177 4.15 3.87 -30.95
N VAL A 178 4.07 5.14 -30.55
CA VAL A 178 4.22 5.58 -29.15
C VAL A 178 2.87 6.09 -28.66
N HIS A 179 2.45 5.61 -27.49
CA HIS A 179 1.26 6.09 -26.81
C HIS A 179 1.63 6.70 -25.47
N ASN A 180 1.53 8.01 -25.33
CA ASN A 180 1.84 8.70 -24.09
C ASN A 180 0.67 8.63 -23.10
N TYR A 181 1.00 8.38 -21.84
CA TYR A 181 0.07 8.20 -20.75
C TYR A 181 0.32 9.27 -19.68
N TYR A 182 -0.69 10.11 -19.44
CA TYR A 182 -0.64 11.17 -18.44
C TYR A 182 -1.14 10.62 -17.11
N ARG A 183 -0.33 10.75 -16.04
CA ARG A 183 -0.68 10.31 -14.67
C ARG A 183 -1.39 8.96 -14.63
N TRP A 184 -0.78 7.96 -15.27
CA TRP A 184 -1.35 6.61 -15.32
C TRP A 184 -1.09 5.83 -14.01
N PHE A 185 -0.24 6.38 -13.14
CA PHE A 185 -0.04 5.90 -11.76
C PHE A 185 -1.18 6.33 -10.83
N GLN A 186 -1.33 5.61 -9.72
CA GLN A 186 -2.25 5.94 -8.64
C GLN A 186 -1.47 6.61 -7.50
N GLY A 187 -2.15 7.39 -6.68
CA GLY A 187 -1.69 7.74 -5.33
C GLY A 187 -2.78 7.53 -4.28
N GLY A 188 -2.55 8.13 -3.11
CA GLY A 188 -3.49 8.16 -1.99
C GLY A 188 -3.36 6.98 -1.02
N HIS A 189 -2.50 5.99 -1.30
CA HIS A 189 -2.08 5.03 -0.29
C HIS A 189 -1.19 5.70 0.77
N THR A 190 -1.16 5.14 1.98
CA THR A 190 -0.25 5.54 3.05
C THR A 190 0.41 4.30 3.64
N MET A 191 1.65 4.46 4.12
CA MET A 191 2.36 3.47 4.93
C MET A 191 2.24 3.72 6.43
N ASP A 192 1.42 4.69 6.83
CA ASP A 192 1.13 4.97 8.23
C ASP A 192 0.34 3.83 8.87
N PHE A 193 0.65 3.53 10.13
CA PHE A 193 -0.10 2.61 10.98
C PHE A 193 0.20 2.91 12.45
N SER A 194 -0.65 2.42 13.34
CA SER A 194 -0.43 2.47 14.79
C SER A 194 -0.43 1.05 15.36
N LEU A 195 0.33 0.85 16.43
CA LEU A 195 0.25 -0.35 17.26
C LEU A 195 -0.42 0.03 18.58
N ARG A 196 -1.27 -0.87 19.08
CA ARG A 196 -1.91 -0.78 20.39
C ARG A 196 -1.05 -1.45 21.45
N GLN A 197 -1.31 -1.18 22.72
CA GLN A 197 -0.72 -1.95 23.82
C GLN A 197 -1.07 -3.44 23.68
N GLY A 198 -0.08 -4.30 23.90
CA GLY A 198 -0.19 -5.74 23.63
C GLY A 198 -0.10 -6.11 22.14
N GLU A 199 0.24 -5.17 21.26
CA GLU A 199 0.39 -5.39 19.82
C GLU A 199 1.86 -5.35 19.38
N SER A 200 2.19 -6.21 18.41
CA SER A 200 3.48 -6.21 17.75
C SER A 200 3.33 -6.39 16.25
N PHE A 201 4.28 -5.85 15.50
CA PHE A 201 4.40 -6.06 14.06
C PHE A 201 5.80 -6.55 13.72
N THR A 202 5.88 -7.82 13.33
CA THR A 202 7.12 -8.44 12.85
C THR A 202 7.12 -8.47 11.33
N ARG A 203 8.26 -8.12 10.71
CA ARG A 203 8.48 -8.18 9.27
C ARG A 203 9.71 -9.01 8.95
N TRP A 204 9.58 -9.93 8.00
CA TRP A 204 10.64 -10.83 7.55
C TRP A 204 11.05 -10.50 6.12
N TRP A 205 12.34 -10.63 5.84
CA TRP A 205 12.88 -10.47 4.48
C TRP A 205 12.53 -11.67 3.57
N THR A 206 12.07 -12.78 4.14
CA THR A 206 11.78 -14.02 3.43
C THR A 206 10.33 -14.49 3.62
N PRO A 207 9.78 -15.26 2.65
CA PRO A 207 8.45 -15.85 2.76
C PRO A 207 8.25 -16.72 4.02
N GLN A 208 7.07 -16.64 4.63
CA GLN A 208 6.72 -17.32 5.87
C GLN A 208 5.54 -18.28 5.65
N GLY A 209 5.85 -19.58 5.55
CA GLY A 209 4.84 -20.64 5.58
C GLY A 209 3.83 -20.61 4.42
N GLY A 210 4.27 -20.29 3.20
CA GLY A 210 3.43 -20.29 2.00
C GLY A 210 2.41 -19.15 1.95
N ARG A 211 2.67 -18.03 2.65
CA ARG A 211 1.75 -16.89 2.71
C ARG A 211 2.10 -15.81 1.71
N TRP A 212 1.19 -15.51 0.79
CA TRP A 212 1.41 -14.49 -0.25
C TRP A 212 0.11 -14.10 -0.94
N HIS A 213 0.14 -12.99 -1.66
CA HIS A 213 -1.03 -12.47 -2.36
C HIS A 213 -1.24 -13.18 -3.70
N HIS A 214 -1.76 -14.41 -3.67
CA HIS A 214 -1.94 -15.22 -4.87
C HIS A 214 -3.16 -14.77 -5.72
N LEU A 215 -2.93 -14.54 -7.02
CA LEU A 215 -4.00 -14.40 -8.00
C LEU A 215 -4.19 -15.73 -8.75
N PRO A 216 -5.41 -16.27 -8.88
CA PRO A 216 -5.65 -17.55 -9.57
C PRO A 216 -5.12 -17.62 -11.01
N ARG A 217 -4.90 -16.48 -11.66
CA ARG A 217 -4.31 -16.44 -13.01
C ARG A 217 -2.82 -16.78 -13.05
N TYR A 218 -2.10 -16.68 -11.93
CA TYR A 218 -0.69 -17.06 -11.87
C TYR A 218 -0.48 -18.56 -12.07
N SER A 219 -1.45 -19.40 -11.70
CA SER A 219 -1.35 -20.85 -11.84
C SER A 219 -1.86 -21.38 -13.19
N GLN A 220 -2.33 -20.51 -14.09
CA GLN A 220 -2.94 -20.91 -15.38
C GLN A 220 -1.92 -21.36 -16.44
N THR A 221 -0.73 -20.75 -16.48
CA THR A 221 0.32 -21.17 -17.41
C THR A 221 1.32 -22.07 -16.70
N GLN A 222 1.78 -23.13 -17.38
CA GLN A 222 2.75 -24.06 -16.82
C GLN A 222 4.02 -23.35 -16.34
N TRP A 223 4.51 -22.39 -17.12
CA TRP A 223 5.72 -21.64 -16.79
C TRP A 223 5.59 -20.81 -15.51
N VAL A 224 4.53 -20.00 -15.37
CA VAL A 224 4.33 -19.21 -14.13
C VAL A 224 4.07 -20.14 -12.94
N ARG A 225 3.29 -21.21 -13.15
CA ARG A 225 3.02 -22.23 -12.12
C ARG A 225 4.31 -22.85 -11.57
N ASP A 226 5.19 -23.31 -12.45
CA ASP A 226 6.47 -23.93 -12.06
C ASP A 226 7.35 -22.93 -11.30
N LEU A 227 7.35 -21.66 -11.75
CA LEU A 227 8.08 -20.59 -11.07
C LEU A 227 7.55 -20.36 -9.65
N ILE A 228 6.24 -20.16 -9.46
CA ILE A 228 5.67 -19.86 -8.14
C ILE A 228 5.77 -21.05 -7.16
N LEU A 229 5.76 -22.29 -7.65
CA LEU A 229 5.88 -23.50 -6.83
C LEU A 229 7.32 -23.87 -6.46
N THR A 230 8.33 -23.31 -7.15
CA THR A 230 9.75 -23.52 -6.79
C THR A 230 10.04 -22.96 -5.39
N PRO A 231 10.62 -23.71 -4.43
CA PRO A 231 10.86 -23.19 -3.09
C PRO A 231 11.76 -21.92 -3.06
N PRO A 232 11.45 -20.92 -2.22
CA PRO A 232 10.23 -20.82 -1.41
C PRO A 232 9.00 -20.47 -2.29
N VAL A 233 7.86 -21.06 -1.96
CA VAL A 233 6.60 -20.90 -2.71
C VAL A 233 6.11 -19.44 -2.67
N GLY A 234 5.61 -18.94 -3.81
CA GLY A 234 4.97 -17.63 -3.95
C GLY A 234 5.62 -16.72 -5.00
N MET A 235 5.39 -15.40 -4.93
CA MET A 235 5.94 -14.43 -5.88
C MET A 235 7.46 -14.39 -5.86
N LYS A 236 8.09 -14.36 -7.05
CA LYS A 236 9.53 -14.23 -7.24
C LYS A 236 9.89 -13.73 -8.64
N PRO A 237 11.10 -13.19 -8.87
CA PRO A 237 11.52 -12.75 -10.19
C PRO A 237 11.57 -13.90 -11.20
N ASN A 238 11.14 -13.62 -12.43
CA ASN A 238 11.48 -14.45 -13.59
C ASN A 238 12.94 -14.30 -14.04
N HIS A 239 13.61 -13.23 -13.59
CA HIS A 239 15.01 -12.90 -13.82
C HIS A 239 15.75 -12.85 -12.48
N ARG A 240 16.34 -13.97 -12.04
CA ARG A 240 16.92 -14.08 -10.68
C ARG A 240 18.11 -13.13 -10.45
N GLU A 241 18.78 -12.74 -11.51
CA GLU A 241 19.86 -11.76 -11.51
C GLU A 241 19.36 -10.33 -11.23
N PHE A 242 18.04 -10.08 -11.30
CA PHE A 242 17.48 -8.75 -11.03
C PHE A 242 17.41 -8.44 -9.54
N THR A 243 17.16 -9.45 -8.71
CA THR A 243 17.08 -9.26 -7.27
C THR A 243 17.36 -10.57 -6.54
N ARG A 244 17.96 -10.46 -5.35
CA ARG A 244 18.03 -11.58 -4.41
C ARG A 244 16.68 -11.91 -3.77
N TRP A 245 15.73 -10.98 -3.80
CA TRP A 245 14.49 -11.10 -3.05
C TRP A 245 13.39 -11.86 -3.79
N ASN A 246 12.45 -12.34 -3.00
CA ASN A 246 11.10 -12.71 -3.45
C ASN A 246 10.14 -11.65 -2.85
N HIS A 247 8.97 -12.08 -2.42
CA HIS A 247 8.21 -11.36 -1.41
C HIS A 247 8.76 -11.66 0.00
N GLY A 248 8.48 -10.76 0.95
CA GLY A 248 8.57 -11.03 2.39
C GLY A 248 7.18 -11.10 3.00
N ASN A 249 7.12 -11.34 4.31
CA ASN A 249 5.86 -11.30 5.05
C ASN A 249 5.97 -10.41 6.29
N GLY A 250 4.81 -10.05 6.82
CA GLY A 250 4.69 -9.49 8.15
C GLY A 250 3.55 -10.15 8.92
N LEU A 251 3.59 -10.00 10.25
CA LEU A 251 2.57 -10.48 11.18
C LEU A 251 2.27 -9.38 12.18
N PHE A 252 1.03 -8.90 12.17
CA PHE A 252 0.45 -8.17 13.29
C PHE A 252 -0.06 -9.18 14.29
N HIS A 253 0.52 -9.19 15.49
CA HIS A 253 0.08 -10.01 16.60
C HIS A 253 -0.46 -9.09 17.70
N TYR A 254 -1.75 -9.19 18.00
CA TYR A 254 -2.42 -8.42 19.05
C TYR A 254 -2.96 -9.37 20.11
N ALA A 255 -2.46 -9.25 21.34
CA ALA A 255 -2.89 -10.05 22.49
C ALA A 255 -2.98 -9.17 23.74
N PRO A 256 -4.03 -8.34 23.87
CA PRO A 256 -4.17 -7.40 24.99
C PRO A 256 -4.46 -8.15 26.30
N ASP A 257 -3.99 -7.60 27.41
CA ASP A 257 -4.51 -7.98 28.74
C ASP A 257 -5.91 -7.35 28.92
N LEU A 258 -6.94 -8.19 28.90
CA LEU A 258 -8.34 -7.78 29.04
C LEU A 258 -8.77 -7.60 30.51
N SER A 259 -7.85 -7.73 31.46
CA SER A 259 -8.14 -7.60 32.88
C SER A 259 -8.17 -6.13 33.33
N ALA A 260 -8.84 -5.87 34.45
CA ALA A 260 -8.91 -4.52 35.06
C ALA A 260 -7.55 -4.00 35.57
N LYS A 261 -6.49 -4.81 35.54
CA LYS A 261 -5.14 -4.40 35.93
C LYS A 261 -4.40 -3.69 34.79
N SER A 262 -4.87 -3.84 33.56
CA SER A 262 -4.21 -3.33 32.37
C SER A 262 -4.97 -2.20 31.70
N THR A 263 -4.25 -1.35 30.98
CA THR A 263 -4.84 -0.32 30.11
C THR A 263 -5.06 -0.79 28.67
N ASP A 264 -4.61 -1.99 28.31
CA ASP A 264 -4.59 -2.48 26.93
C ASP A 264 -5.98 -2.44 26.28
N PHE A 265 -7.02 -2.86 27.01
CA PHE A 265 -8.39 -2.83 26.50
C PHE A 265 -8.83 -1.42 26.10
N HIS A 266 -8.53 -0.41 26.92
CA HIS A 266 -8.95 0.96 26.66
C HIS A 266 -8.18 1.62 25.53
N ASP A 267 -6.94 1.18 25.29
CA ASP A 267 -6.13 1.63 24.16
C ASP A 267 -6.60 0.98 22.85
N GLY A 268 -6.95 -0.31 22.88
CA GLY A 268 -7.22 -1.06 21.67
C GLY A 268 -8.68 -1.20 21.24
N VAL A 269 -9.64 -0.80 22.08
CA VAL A 269 -11.07 -0.90 21.77
C VAL A 269 -11.51 0.19 20.78
N TYR A 270 -12.18 -0.23 19.72
CA TYR A 270 -12.78 0.67 18.73
C TYR A 270 -14.16 1.16 19.16
N ALA A 271 -15.01 0.24 19.65
CA ALA A 271 -16.30 0.54 20.23
C ALA A 271 -16.68 -0.55 21.25
N VAL A 272 -17.44 -0.19 22.28
CA VAL A 272 -17.92 -1.16 23.28
C VAL A 272 -19.29 -0.76 23.80
N ARG A 273 -20.14 -1.77 24.04
CA ARG A 273 -21.43 -1.62 24.70
C ARG A 273 -21.60 -2.74 25.71
N ASN A 274 -21.92 -2.34 26.95
CA ASN A 274 -22.24 -3.24 28.06
C ASN A 274 -21.13 -4.27 28.42
N LEU A 275 -19.86 -3.96 28.12
CA LEU A 275 -18.69 -4.73 28.56
C LEU A 275 -17.66 -3.81 29.20
N THR A 276 -16.96 -4.31 30.21
CA THR A 276 -15.82 -3.62 30.84
C THR A 276 -14.79 -4.63 31.35
N PRO A 277 -13.49 -4.28 31.45
CA PRO A 277 -12.48 -5.12 32.08
C PRO A 277 -12.82 -5.45 33.54
N GLY A 278 -12.61 -6.71 33.94
CA GLY A 278 -12.69 -7.21 35.31
C GLY A 278 -11.47 -8.08 35.66
N GLU A 279 -11.48 -8.79 36.79
CA GLU A 279 -10.31 -9.58 37.22
C GLU A 279 -9.96 -10.74 36.27
N GLN A 280 -10.95 -11.29 35.57
CA GLN A 280 -10.83 -12.49 34.73
C GLN A 280 -11.08 -12.21 33.24
N GLY A 281 -10.95 -10.95 32.81
CA GLY A 281 -11.28 -10.48 31.46
C GLY A 281 -12.54 -9.60 31.43
N LEU A 282 -13.16 -9.49 30.25
CA LEU A 282 -14.33 -8.65 30.03
C LEU A 282 -15.58 -9.28 30.63
N HIS A 283 -16.35 -8.50 31.40
CA HIS A 283 -17.63 -8.89 31.97
C HIS A 283 -18.75 -7.91 31.58
N LEU A 284 -19.99 -8.38 31.71
CA LEU A 284 -21.16 -7.56 31.42
C LEU A 284 -21.41 -6.54 32.53
N VAL A 285 -21.59 -5.27 32.15
CA VAL A 285 -21.89 -4.17 33.09
C VAL A 285 -23.32 -4.27 33.63
N SER A 286 -24.23 -4.81 32.83
CA SER A 286 -25.63 -5.00 33.17
C SER A 286 -26.20 -6.20 32.41
N LYS A 287 -27.31 -6.76 32.90
CA LYS A 287 -28.00 -7.86 32.22
C LYS A 287 -28.42 -7.45 30.81
N GLY A 288 -28.16 -8.31 29.83
CA GLY A 288 -28.62 -8.16 28.45
C GLY A 288 -27.50 -8.32 27.43
N ASP A 289 -27.71 -7.76 26.24
CA ASP A 289 -26.77 -7.87 25.14
C ASP A 289 -25.54 -6.99 25.35
N ALA A 290 -24.41 -7.49 24.89
CA ALA A 290 -23.10 -6.88 25.02
C ALA A 290 -22.31 -7.08 23.73
N GLU A 291 -21.48 -6.10 23.38
CA GLU A 291 -20.59 -6.18 22.23
C GLU A 291 -19.32 -5.36 22.43
N VAL A 292 -18.25 -5.82 21.80
CA VAL A 292 -16.99 -5.09 21.66
C VAL A 292 -16.50 -5.19 20.22
N VAL A 293 -15.94 -4.09 19.73
CA VAL A 293 -15.35 -3.98 18.40
C VAL A 293 -13.87 -3.65 18.53
N PHE A 294 -13.04 -4.40 17.80
CA PHE A 294 -11.62 -4.12 17.61
C PHE A 294 -11.35 -3.83 16.15
N GLU A 295 -10.50 -2.84 15.87
CA GLU A 295 -10.02 -2.56 14.52
C GLU A 295 -8.72 -3.32 14.25
N VAL A 296 -8.58 -3.83 13.04
CA VAL A 296 -7.30 -4.23 12.46
C VAL A 296 -7.10 -3.42 11.20
N PHE A 297 -6.07 -2.58 11.20
CA PHE A 297 -5.67 -1.80 10.03
C PHE A 297 -4.22 -2.13 9.68
N THR A 298 -3.94 -2.25 8.38
CA THR A 298 -2.58 -2.44 7.87
C THR A 298 -2.40 -1.75 6.52
N PRO A 299 -1.28 -1.03 6.29
CA PRO A 299 -0.95 -0.49 4.98
C PRO A 299 -0.43 -1.56 4.01
N TYR A 300 -0.27 -2.80 4.50
CA TYR A 300 0.14 -3.98 3.74
C TYR A 300 -1.06 -4.87 3.46
N VAL A 301 -1.13 -5.47 2.27
CA VAL A 301 -2.22 -6.38 1.90
C VAL A 301 -2.22 -7.61 2.80
N ILE A 302 -3.38 -7.97 3.31
CA ILE A 302 -3.60 -9.17 4.14
C ILE A 302 -3.50 -10.41 3.24
N VAL A 303 -2.67 -11.37 3.63
CA VAL A 303 -2.38 -12.58 2.82
C VAL A 303 -2.62 -13.86 3.60
N ALA A 304 -3.18 -14.84 2.90
CA ALA A 304 -3.43 -16.16 3.45
C ALA A 304 -2.25 -17.10 3.21
N ARG A 305 -2.21 -18.21 3.95
CA ARG A 305 -1.48 -19.41 3.55
C ARG A 305 -2.20 -20.02 2.36
N ILE A 306 -1.47 -20.15 1.25
CA ILE A 306 -2.00 -20.77 0.04
C ILE A 306 -1.80 -22.28 0.15
N ASN A 307 -2.90 -23.00 0.34
CA ASN A 307 -2.89 -24.46 0.52
C ASN A 307 -2.92 -25.19 -0.84
N ASP A 308 -3.73 -24.68 -1.77
CA ASP A 308 -3.79 -25.14 -3.15
C ASP A 308 -3.90 -23.93 -4.10
N VAL A 309 -2.95 -23.82 -5.02
CA VAL A 309 -2.92 -22.73 -6.03
C VAL A 309 -4.06 -22.82 -7.06
N ASP A 310 -4.79 -23.93 -7.10
CA ASP A 310 -5.98 -24.09 -7.96
C ASP A 310 -7.29 -23.92 -7.20
N ASN A 311 -7.25 -23.95 -5.87
CA ASN A 311 -8.42 -23.84 -5.01
C ASN A 311 -8.26 -22.75 -3.94
N PRO A 312 -8.41 -21.46 -4.31
CA PRO A 312 -8.30 -20.36 -3.34
C PRO A 312 -9.38 -20.42 -2.24
N GLY A 313 -10.43 -21.24 -2.39
CA GLY A 313 -11.41 -21.45 -1.33
C GLY A 313 -10.85 -22.18 -0.10
N GLU A 314 -9.71 -22.87 -0.25
CA GLU A 314 -9.04 -23.62 0.81
C GLU A 314 -7.95 -22.83 1.54
N ASP A 315 -7.69 -21.58 1.15
CA ASP A 315 -6.70 -20.74 1.81
C ASP A 315 -7.07 -20.52 3.30
N THR A 316 -6.05 -20.48 4.17
CA THR A 316 -6.23 -20.33 5.62
C THR A 316 -5.28 -19.30 6.23
N GLU A 317 -5.49 -18.98 7.50
CA GLU A 317 -4.56 -18.20 8.33
C GLU A 317 -4.18 -16.80 7.81
N ALA A 318 -5.04 -16.14 7.04
CA ALA A 318 -4.86 -14.72 6.71
C ALA A 318 -5.08 -13.84 7.93
N SER A 319 -6.14 -14.15 8.69
CA SER A 319 -6.31 -13.64 10.04
C SER A 319 -7.01 -14.65 10.94
N VAL A 320 -6.40 -14.95 12.09
CA VAL A 320 -6.93 -15.93 13.06
C VAL A 320 -7.19 -15.24 14.39
N VAL A 321 -8.43 -15.35 14.88
CA VAL A 321 -8.86 -14.82 16.17
C VAL A 321 -8.96 -15.97 17.17
N ALA A 322 -8.04 -16.04 18.13
CA ALA A 322 -8.14 -16.97 19.24
C ALA A 322 -8.91 -16.33 20.40
N LEU A 323 -9.94 -17.02 20.89
CA LEU A 323 -10.81 -16.57 21.97
C LEU A 323 -10.85 -17.61 23.07
N GLU A 324 -10.80 -17.15 24.31
CA GLU A 324 -11.26 -17.90 25.48
C GLU A 324 -12.47 -17.19 26.07
N THR A 325 -13.60 -17.87 26.15
CA THR A 325 -14.88 -17.24 26.52
C THR A 325 -15.46 -17.79 27.82
N GLY A 326 -16.10 -16.92 28.59
CA GLY A 326 -16.94 -17.30 29.75
C GLY A 326 -18.42 -17.45 29.39
N SER A 327 -18.83 -16.89 28.26
CA SER A 327 -20.21 -16.93 27.72
C SER A 327 -20.18 -17.22 26.22
N PRO A 328 -21.30 -17.63 25.59
CA PRO A 328 -21.33 -17.77 24.14
C PRO A 328 -21.03 -16.44 23.45
N VAL A 329 -20.16 -16.44 22.44
CA VAL A 329 -19.75 -15.24 21.69
C VAL A 329 -19.95 -15.46 20.20
N THR A 330 -20.66 -14.56 19.55
CA THR A 330 -20.75 -14.47 18.09
C THR A 330 -19.61 -13.60 17.56
N VAL A 331 -18.92 -14.08 16.52
CA VAL A 331 -17.83 -13.38 15.84
C VAL A 331 -18.35 -12.85 14.51
N ALA A 332 -18.19 -11.54 14.26
CA ALA A 332 -18.55 -10.91 13.00
C ALA A 332 -17.46 -9.95 12.50
N VAL A 333 -17.41 -9.74 11.19
CA VAL A 333 -16.46 -8.84 10.53
C VAL A 333 -17.16 -7.79 9.68
N SER A 334 -16.54 -6.62 9.57
CA SER A 334 -16.93 -5.55 8.64
C SER A 334 -15.70 -5.08 7.85
N LEU A 335 -15.90 -4.85 6.55
CA LEU A 335 -14.88 -4.29 5.63
C LEU A 335 -15.21 -2.85 5.20
N ASP A 336 -16.29 -2.29 5.74
CA ASP A 336 -16.84 -0.98 5.40
C ASP A 336 -17.11 -0.16 6.67
N HIS A 337 -16.16 -0.24 7.62
CA HIS A 337 -16.14 0.58 8.85
C HIS A 337 -17.43 0.49 9.68
N GLY A 338 -18.01 -0.70 9.73
CA GLY A 338 -19.19 -1.01 10.55
C GLY A 338 -20.53 -0.72 9.88
N LEU A 339 -20.55 -0.32 8.60
CA LEU A 339 -21.78 -0.09 7.84
C LEU A 339 -22.53 -1.40 7.56
N THR A 340 -21.79 -2.48 7.28
CA THR A 340 -22.34 -3.84 7.18
C THR A 340 -21.51 -4.84 7.97
N TRP A 341 -22.16 -5.90 8.45
CA TRP A 341 -21.54 -6.93 9.27
C TRP A 341 -21.86 -8.33 8.74
N LYS A 342 -20.84 -9.18 8.65
CA LYS A 342 -20.98 -10.60 8.31
C LYS A 342 -20.57 -11.45 9.50
N GLN A 343 -21.47 -12.31 9.96
CA GLN A 343 -21.13 -13.31 10.98
C GLN A 343 -20.19 -14.36 10.37
N VAL A 344 -19.13 -14.70 11.10
CA VAL A 344 -18.07 -15.63 10.68
C VAL A 344 -18.13 -16.92 11.48
N ASP A 345 -18.23 -16.84 12.80
CA ASP A 345 -18.24 -17.99 13.69
C ASP A 345 -19.06 -17.73 14.97
N ALA A 346 -19.26 -18.77 15.76
CA ALA A 346 -19.79 -18.72 17.12
C ALA A 346 -18.95 -19.61 18.05
N VAL A 347 -18.57 -19.06 19.20
CA VAL A 347 -17.75 -19.74 20.21
C VAL A 347 -18.62 -20.02 21.44
N GLU A 348 -18.76 -21.29 21.79
CA GLU A 348 -19.52 -21.73 22.97
C GLU A 348 -18.83 -21.32 24.28
N ALA A 349 -19.61 -21.23 25.37
CA ALA A 349 -19.09 -20.87 26.69
C ALA A 349 -18.06 -21.89 27.21
N GLY A 350 -17.01 -21.39 27.87
CA GLY A 350 -15.97 -22.24 28.48
C GLY A 350 -14.99 -22.87 27.48
N GLY A 351 -15.10 -22.53 26.20
CA GLY A 351 -14.20 -22.99 25.15
C GLY A 351 -13.01 -22.06 24.92
N LYS A 352 -11.88 -22.65 24.51
CA LYS A 352 -10.82 -21.96 23.78
C LYS A 352 -10.94 -22.35 22.31
N ARG A 353 -11.16 -21.38 21.42
CA ARG A 353 -11.38 -21.65 19.99
C ARG A 353 -10.70 -20.59 19.13
N ALA A 354 -10.22 -21.00 17.97
CA ALA A 354 -9.74 -20.12 16.92
C ALA A 354 -10.80 -19.98 15.83
N ALA A 355 -11.15 -18.75 15.47
CA ALA A 355 -11.96 -18.42 14.30
C ALA A 355 -11.03 -17.91 13.19
N ASP A 356 -11.02 -18.60 12.05
CA ASP A 356 -10.26 -18.20 10.87
C ASP A 356 -11.11 -17.27 9.99
N LEU A 357 -10.65 -16.04 9.79
CA LEU A 357 -11.36 -15.00 9.03
C LEU A 357 -10.97 -14.97 7.55
N THR A 358 -10.13 -15.89 7.08
CA THR A 358 -9.44 -15.82 5.79
C THR A 358 -10.35 -15.55 4.60
N SER A 359 -11.49 -16.25 4.50
CA SER A 359 -12.44 -16.11 3.39
C SER A 359 -13.10 -14.72 3.31
N PHE A 360 -12.97 -13.90 4.36
CA PHE A 360 -13.54 -12.57 4.44
C PHE A 360 -12.51 -11.45 4.29
N VAL A 361 -11.26 -11.66 4.71
CA VAL A 361 -10.28 -10.56 4.88
C VAL A 361 -9.04 -10.68 3.99
N LYS A 362 -8.78 -11.82 3.36
CA LYS A 362 -7.63 -11.93 2.45
C LYS A 362 -7.78 -10.96 1.26
N GLY A 363 -6.69 -10.31 0.87
CA GLY A 363 -6.69 -9.29 -0.19
C GLY A 363 -7.20 -7.92 0.24
N THR A 364 -7.50 -7.69 1.53
CA THR A 364 -7.89 -6.37 2.06
C THR A 364 -6.74 -5.72 2.84
N TYR A 365 -6.96 -4.51 3.35
CA TYR A 365 -6.01 -3.71 4.13
C TYR A 365 -6.46 -3.49 5.58
N GLY A 366 -7.50 -4.22 6.01
CA GLY A 366 -8.06 -4.08 7.34
C GLY A 366 -9.50 -4.56 7.42
N TYR A 367 -10.01 -4.61 8.64
CA TYR A 367 -11.38 -4.99 8.97
C TYR A 367 -11.70 -4.58 10.42
N LEU A 368 -12.99 -4.46 10.73
CA LEU A 368 -13.47 -4.44 12.11
C LEU A 368 -13.89 -5.83 12.54
N LEU A 369 -13.45 -6.25 13.73
CA LEU A 369 -13.88 -7.47 14.42
C LEU A 369 -14.91 -7.10 15.48
N ARG A 370 -16.11 -7.67 15.42
CA ARG A 370 -17.12 -7.55 16.47
C ARG A 370 -17.32 -8.88 17.18
N LEU A 371 -17.29 -8.82 18.51
CA LEU A 371 -17.60 -9.92 19.40
C LEU A 371 -18.88 -9.56 20.16
N SER A 372 -19.95 -10.35 19.99
CA SER A 372 -21.26 -10.10 20.61
C SER A 372 -21.65 -11.23 21.53
N THR A 373 -22.26 -10.92 22.67
CA THR A 373 -22.71 -11.88 23.68
C THR A 373 -23.96 -11.36 24.41
N SER A 374 -24.54 -12.18 25.28
CA SER A 374 -25.64 -11.78 26.16
C SER A 374 -25.57 -12.58 27.45
N GLY A 375 -25.93 -11.96 28.58
CA GLY A 375 -25.75 -12.60 29.89
C GLY A 375 -26.30 -11.82 31.07
N ALA A 376 -26.01 -12.32 32.26
CA ALA A 376 -26.30 -11.64 33.52
C ALA A 376 -25.25 -10.54 33.82
N GLU A 377 -25.62 -9.60 34.68
CA GLU A 377 -24.69 -8.60 35.21
C GLU A 377 -23.49 -9.28 35.90
N ASN A 378 -22.29 -8.73 35.72
CA ASN A 378 -21.01 -9.25 36.22
C ASN A 378 -20.60 -10.63 35.68
N GLN A 379 -21.34 -11.20 34.72
CA GLN A 379 -20.95 -12.45 34.08
C GLN A 379 -19.73 -12.22 33.17
N VAL A 380 -18.71 -13.07 33.31
CA VAL A 380 -17.52 -13.05 32.44
C VAL A 380 -17.92 -13.49 31.03
N ALA A 381 -17.63 -12.64 30.04
CA ALA A 381 -17.91 -12.88 28.64
C ALA A 381 -16.68 -13.40 27.90
N ILE A 382 -15.58 -12.65 27.94
CA ILE A 382 -14.35 -12.91 27.18
C ILE A 382 -13.19 -12.86 28.16
N LYS A 383 -12.49 -13.98 28.31
CA LYS A 383 -11.34 -14.10 29.22
C LYS A 383 -10.04 -13.68 28.56
N ALA A 384 -9.86 -14.06 27.29
CA ALA A 384 -8.66 -13.76 26.52
C ALA A 384 -8.98 -13.63 25.03
N LEU A 385 -8.18 -12.81 24.35
CA LEU A 385 -8.22 -12.58 22.90
C LEU A 385 -6.78 -12.56 22.38
N SER A 386 -6.55 -13.22 21.25
CA SER A 386 -5.42 -12.87 20.38
C SER A 386 -5.85 -12.81 18.92
N ILE A 387 -5.22 -11.95 18.14
CA ILE A 387 -5.44 -11.79 16.71
C ILE A 387 -4.08 -11.85 16.00
N ASP A 388 -3.94 -12.81 15.09
CA ASP A 388 -2.77 -12.92 14.22
C ASP A 388 -3.20 -12.57 12.78
N THR A 389 -2.75 -11.44 12.25
CA THR A 389 -3.01 -11.03 10.85
C THR A 389 -1.72 -11.01 10.05
N TRP A 390 -1.69 -11.83 8.99
CA TRP A 390 -0.55 -11.95 8.10
C TRP A 390 -0.66 -11.00 6.91
N VAL A 391 0.46 -10.39 6.56
CA VAL A 391 0.56 -9.42 5.47
C VAL A 391 1.75 -9.72 4.56
N GLN A 392 1.72 -9.20 3.34
CA GLN A 392 2.86 -9.23 2.43
C GLN A 392 3.69 -7.95 2.55
N VAL A 393 5.01 -8.08 2.53
CA VAL A 393 5.93 -6.93 2.59
C VAL A 393 6.96 -7.02 1.47
N ALA A 394 7.42 -5.88 0.98
CA ALA A 394 8.55 -5.78 0.07
C ALA A 394 9.86 -5.74 0.87
N PRO A 395 10.74 -6.75 0.77
CA PRO A 395 11.99 -6.78 1.53
C PRO A 395 12.91 -5.58 1.27
N ILE A 396 12.80 -4.95 0.09
CA ILE A 396 13.59 -3.77 -0.31
C ILE A 396 13.29 -2.52 0.54
N SER A 397 12.14 -2.47 1.20
CA SER A 397 11.71 -1.32 2.04
C SER A 397 12.14 -1.43 3.50
N LEU A 398 12.62 -2.61 3.91
CA LEU A 398 12.93 -2.88 5.31
C LEU A 398 14.30 -2.29 5.70
N PRO A 399 14.47 -1.78 6.94
CA PRO A 399 15.71 -1.17 7.37
C PRO A 399 16.77 -2.25 7.59
N ARG A 400 17.78 -2.26 6.72
CA ARG A 400 18.82 -3.29 6.71
C ARG A 400 19.98 -2.92 7.64
N LEU A 401 20.58 -3.95 8.20
CA LEU A 401 21.89 -3.93 8.81
C LEU A 401 22.95 -4.35 7.78
N LYS A 402 24.14 -3.76 7.89
CA LYS A 402 25.39 -4.11 7.20
C LYS A 402 26.50 -4.30 8.24
N ARG A 403 27.66 -4.80 7.79
CA ARG A 403 28.86 -4.92 8.64
C ARG A 403 29.26 -3.55 9.18
N GLY A 404 29.65 -3.51 10.45
CA GLY A 404 30.06 -2.29 11.14
C GLY A 404 28.95 -1.70 12.00
N GLU A 405 29.05 -0.41 12.28
CA GLU A 405 28.04 0.33 13.02
C GLU A 405 26.94 0.81 12.08
N ASN A 406 25.69 0.49 12.43
CA ASN A 406 24.51 0.88 11.68
C ASN A 406 23.76 1.97 12.44
N HIS A 407 23.43 3.07 11.78
CA HIS A 407 22.61 4.14 12.34
C HIS A 407 21.14 3.96 11.95
N LEU A 408 20.29 3.78 12.96
CA LEU A 408 18.85 3.59 12.79
C LEU A 408 18.07 4.71 13.46
N ARG A 409 16.86 4.94 12.96
CA ARG A 409 15.94 5.93 13.50
C ARG A 409 14.56 5.35 13.71
N TYR A 410 13.97 5.63 14.86
CA TYR A 410 12.55 5.45 15.11
C TYR A 410 11.87 6.82 15.14
N GLU A 411 10.82 6.96 14.34
CA GLU A 411 10.03 8.18 14.19
C GLU A 411 8.56 7.80 14.27
N VAL A 412 7.75 8.75 14.73
CA VAL A 412 6.29 8.65 14.80
C VAL A 412 5.69 9.87 14.13
N GLY A 413 4.44 9.71 13.67
CA GLY A 413 3.73 10.74 12.96
C GLY A 413 3.66 10.47 11.46
N ASP A 414 2.54 10.87 10.88
CA ASP A 414 2.30 10.85 9.45
C ASP A 414 3.19 11.87 8.70
N ARG A 415 2.99 12.02 7.40
CA ARG A 415 3.75 12.97 6.57
C ARG A 415 3.62 14.45 6.95
N TYR A 416 2.67 14.80 7.83
CA TYR A 416 2.52 16.14 8.39
C TYR A 416 2.87 16.19 9.88
N ASP A 417 3.61 15.19 10.37
CA ASP A 417 4.07 15.02 11.74
C ASP A 417 2.93 14.92 12.77
N LEU A 418 1.74 14.48 12.33
CA LEU A 418 0.59 14.25 13.21
C LEU A 418 0.50 12.77 13.58
N ARG A 419 0.14 12.48 14.84
CA ARG A 419 -0.13 11.11 15.30
C ARG A 419 -1.55 10.68 14.93
N THR A 420 -1.79 10.50 13.64
CA THR A 420 -3.08 10.10 13.11
C THR A 420 -3.18 8.58 12.94
N VAL A 421 -4.42 8.09 12.89
CA VAL A 421 -4.75 6.71 12.50
C VAL A 421 -5.42 6.77 11.13
N PRO A 422 -4.91 6.05 10.12
CA PRO A 422 -5.48 6.06 8.78
C PRO A 422 -6.77 5.21 8.70
N MET A 423 -7.71 5.66 7.87
CA MET A 423 -8.93 4.92 7.55
C MET A 423 -9.20 5.03 6.04
N GLN A 424 -9.19 3.90 5.33
CA GLN A 424 -9.40 3.87 3.88
C GLN A 424 -10.89 3.76 3.53
N VAL A 425 -11.37 4.64 2.64
CA VAL A 425 -12.74 4.60 2.11
C VAL A 425 -12.65 4.48 0.59
N ASN A 426 -12.98 3.30 0.07
CA ASN A 426 -12.89 2.95 -1.35
C ASN A 426 -14.23 2.42 -1.88
N PRO A 427 -15.24 3.30 -2.08
CA PRO A 427 -16.54 2.88 -2.60
C PRO A 427 -16.42 2.18 -3.96
N ASP A 428 -17.12 1.06 -4.12
CA ASP A 428 -17.14 0.31 -5.38
C ASP A 428 -18.11 0.94 -6.38
N THR A 429 -17.58 1.75 -7.29
CA THR A 429 -18.38 2.43 -8.33
C THR A 429 -18.99 1.48 -9.37
N SER A 430 -18.63 0.20 -9.38
CA SER A 430 -19.30 -0.83 -10.19
C SER A 430 -20.50 -1.46 -9.47
N ASN A 431 -20.73 -1.10 -8.20
CA ASN A 431 -21.76 -1.67 -7.35
C ASN A 431 -22.59 -0.58 -6.66
N LEU A 432 -23.80 -0.35 -7.18
CA LEU A 432 -24.71 0.67 -6.65
C LEU A 432 -25.00 0.49 -5.15
N LYS A 433 -25.18 -0.75 -4.68
CA LYS A 433 -25.48 -1.01 -3.26
C LYS A 433 -24.32 -0.65 -2.34
N ASP A 434 -23.09 -0.76 -2.84
CA ASP A 434 -21.93 -0.32 -2.08
C ASP A 434 -21.83 1.21 -2.08
N LEU A 435 -22.02 1.85 -3.24
CA LEU A 435 -22.02 3.31 -3.36
C LEU A 435 -23.06 3.99 -2.47
N GLU A 436 -24.28 3.45 -2.37
CA GLU A 436 -25.38 3.98 -1.55
C GLU A 436 -25.00 4.15 -0.07
N LYS A 437 -23.98 3.43 0.42
CA LYS A 437 -23.47 3.58 1.79
C LYS A 437 -22.75 4.90 2.02
N TYR A 438 -22.20 5.51 0.98
CA TYR A 438 -21.29 6.66 1.06
C TYR A 438 -21.80 7.89 0.31
N VAL A 439 -22.53 7.69 -0.79
CA VAL A 439 -22.95 8.77 -1.70
C VAL A 439 -24.18 9.47 -1.13
N VAL A 440 -24.11 10.81 -1.04
CA VAL A 440 -25.24 11.66 -0.60
C VAL A 440 -25.88 12.45 -1.74
N ALA A 441 -25.23 12.51 -2.89
CA ALA A 441 -25.78 13.02 -4.14
C ALA A 441 -25.10 12.33 -5.32
N MET A 442 -25.90 11.87 -6.28
CA MET A 442 -25.46 11.12 -7.47
C MET A 442 -26.10 11.78 -8.71
N PRO A 443 -25.42 11.86 -9.87
CA PRO A 443 -26.06 12.34 -11.07
C PRO A 443 -26.97 11.26 -11.67
N ASP A 444 -27.90 11.67 -12.52
CA ASP A 444 -28.80 10.72 -13.22
C ASP A 444 -28.02 9.77 -14.16
N ASP A 445 -26.89 10.25 -14.70
CA ASP A 445 -26.07 9.51 -15.66
C ASP A 445 -25.00 8.67 -14.95
N TYR A 446 -25.46 7.58 -14.33
CA TYR A 446 -24.66 6.53 -13.73
C TYR A 446 -24.98 5.17 -14.36
N ASP A 447 -23.95 4.47 -14.82
CA ASP A 447 -24.05 3.08 -15.31
C ASP A 447 -22.81 2.30 -14.86
N PRO A 448 -22.95 1.34 -13.93
CA PRO A 448 -21.83 0.54 -13.41
C PRO A 448 -21.17 -0.33 -14.48
N GLN A 449 -21.85 -0.63 -15.59
CA GLN A 449 -21.34 -1.47 -16.67
C GLN A 449 -20.43 -0.68 -17.64
N ARG A 450 -20.43 0.66 -17.60
CA ARG A 450 -19.54 1.45 -18.45
C ARG A 450 -18.11 1.34 -17.94
N HIS A 451 -17.21 0.79 -18.75
CA HIS A 451 -15.81 0.68 -18.36
C HIS A 451 -15.07 2.01 -18.35
N THR A 452 -15.45 2.99 -19.18
CA THR A 452 -14.63 4.19 -19.39
C THR A 452 -15.26 5.49 -18.88
N SER A 453 -16.52 5.48 -18.46
CA SER A 453 -17.20 6.63 -17.86
C SER A 453 -18.40 6.18 -17.03
N ARG A 454 -18.19 5.50 -15.90
CA ARG A 454 -19.32 5.02 -15.06
C ARG A 454 -20.27 6.14 -14.64
N ILE A 455 -19.72 7.30 -14.30
CA ILE A 455 -20.45 8.46 -13.79
C ILE A 455 -20.15 9.68 -14.67
N LEU A 456 -21.19 10.40 -15.10
CA LEU A 456 -21.10 11.70 -15.78
C LEU A 456 -21.75 12.78 -14.92
N GLY A 457 -21.00 13.83 -14.58
CA GLY A 457 -21.46 14.92 -13.70
C GLY A 457 -20.97 14.81 -12.25
N ASP A 458 -21.74 15.38 -11.31
CA ASP A 458 -21.37 15.52 -9.90
C ASP A 458 -21.80 14.31 -9.06
N MET A 459 -20.84 13.62 -8.43
CA MET A 459 -21.08 12.69 -7.34
C MET A 459 -20.50 13.25 -6.03
N THR A 460 -21.29 13.27 -4.95
CA THR A 460 -20.84 13.71 -3.62
C THR A 460 -20.81 12.54 -2.65
N VAL A 461 -19.63 12.28 -2.08
CA VAL A 461 -19.35 11.24 -1.10
C VAL A 461 -19.25 11.87 0.28
N ARG A 462 -19.89 11.25 1.29
CA ARG A 462 -19.75 11.61 2.70
C ARG A 462 -18.65 10.77 3.34
N LEU A 463 -17.65 11.43 3.91
CA LEU A 463 -16.56 10.84 4.67
C LEU A 463 -16.70 11.25 6.13
N ALA A 464 -16.87 10.27 7.03
CA ALA A 464 -17.11 10.53 8.44
C ALA A 464 -16.11 9.79 9.32
N ALA A 465 -15.56 10.48 10.30
CA ALA A 465 -14.76 9.87 11.35
C ALA A 465 -15.63 8.95 12.22
N PRO A 466 -15.06 7.87 12.77
CA PRO A 466 -15.67 7.11 13.85
C PRO A 466 -15.95 8.00 15.07
N ALA A 467 -16.89 7.58 15.91
CA ALA A 467 -17.24 8.32 17.12
C ALA A 467 -16.01 8.56 18.02
N GLY A 468 -15.83 9.79 18.49
CA GLY A 468 -14.68 10.18 19.31
C GLY A 468 -13.41 10.48 18.53
N MET A 469 -13.39 10.35 17.21
CA MET A 469 -12.27 10.75 16.37
C MET A 469 -12.62 11.97 15.50
N LYS A 470 -11.59 12.66 15.01
CA LYS A 470 -11.75 13.75 14.04
C LYS A 470 -10.80 13.60 12.88
N ILE A 471 -11.24 13.88 11.67
CA ILE A 471 -10.42 13.96 10.47
C ILE A 471 -9.52 15.20 10.61
N ALA A 472 -8.20 15.04 10.62
CA ALA A 472 -7.26 16.16 10.56
C ALA A 472 -6.95 16.57 9.11
N TRP A 473 -6.77 15.56 8.27
CA TRP A 473 -6.54 15.71 6.85
C TRP A 473 -6.96 14.41 6.15
N LEU A 474 -7.00 14.44 4.83
CA LEU A 474 -7.34 13.28 4.01
C LEU A 474 -6.66 13.34 2.65
N SER A 475 -6.29 12.20 2.10
CA SER A 475 -6.02 12.07 0.66
C SER A 475 -7.33 11.71 -0.04
N VAL A 476 -7.60 12.35 -1.18
CA VAL A 476 -8.73 12.01 -2.05
C VAL A 476 -8.22 11.77 -3.46
N GLY A 477 -8.80 10.78 -4.12
CA GLY A 477 -8.33 10.32 -5.41
C GLY A 477 -9.46 9.82 -6.31
N ALA A 478 -9.24 9.94 -7.61
CA ALA A 478 -10.16 9.43 -8.61
C ALA A 478 -9.45 8.97 -9.88
N THR A 479 -10.06 7.98 -10.54
CA THR A 479 -9.76 7.63 -11.92
C THR A 479 -10.76 8.31 -12.83
N PHE A 480 -10.29 9.23 -13.66
CA PHE A 480 -11.13 10.00 -14.57
C PHE A 480 -10.93 9.60 -16.02
N ARG A 481 -11.98 9.74 -16.82
CA ARG A 481 -11.87 9.76 -18.28
C ARG A 481 -11.28 11.09 -18.73
N THR A 482 -10.53 11.09 -19.82
CA THR A 482 -10.11 12.29 -20.54
C THR A 482 -10.40 12.16 -22.03
N HIS A 483 -10.58 13.30 -22.68
CA HIS A 483 -10.36 13.39 -24.12
C HIS A 483 -8.86 13.20 -24.45
N GLN A 484 -8.55 12.86 -25.70
CA GLN A 484 -7.19 12.59 -26.19
C GLN A 484 -6.73 13.67 -27.18
N GLY A 485 -5.42 13.76 -27.39
CA GLY A 485 -4.85 14.68 -28.37
C GLY A 485 -5.22 16.14 -28.10
N GLY A 486 -5.42 16.93 -29.17
CA GLY A 486 -5.86 18.32 -29.04
C GLY A 486 -7.20 18.52 -28.31
N GLN A 487 -8.04 17.48 -28.18
CA GLN A 487 -9.29 17.56 -27.42
C GLN A 487 -9.08 17.40 -25.91
N ALA A 488 -7.92 16.93 -25.44
CA ALA A 488 -7.62 16.75 -24.02
C ALA A 488 -7.78 18.06 -23.21
N ALA A 489 -7.53 19.21 -23.85
CA ALA A 489 -7.75 20.53 -23.25
C ALA A 489 -9.23 20.83 -22.93
N LYS A 490 -10.18 20.05 -23.46
CA LYS A 490 -11.61 20.17 -23.14
C LYS A 490 -12.03 19.32 -21.94
N THR A 491 -11.14 18.47 -21.42
CA THR A 491 -11.44 17.66 -20.24
C THR A 491 -11.68 18.58 -19.04
N ASN A 492 -12.80 18.37 -18.36
CA ASN A 492 -13.30 19.19 -17.25
C ASN A 492 -13.64 18.30 -16.05
N ASN A 493 -12.65 17.58 -15.53
CA ASN A 493 -12.81 16.82 -14.29
C ASN A 493 -12.38 17.66 -13.08
N ARG A 494 -13.06 17.48 -11.95
CA ARG A 494 -12.78 18.28 -10.74
C ARG A 494 -12.91 17.44 -9.47
N ILE A 495 -12.19 17.84 -8.44
CA ILE A 495 -12.40 17.40 -7.07
C ILE A 495 -12.57 18.64 -6.20
N SER A 496 -13.60 18.65 -5.38
CA SER A 496 -13.88 19.71 -4.42
C SER A 496 -14.35 19.12 -3.10
N TYR A 497 -14.21 19.85 -2.00
CA TYR A 497 -14.63 19.39 -0.69
C TYR A 497 -15.38 20.47 0.11
N ALA A 498 -16.23 20.02 1.01
CA ALA A 498 -16.93 20.85 1.99
C ALA A 498 -16.81 20.22 3.39
N VAL A 499 -16.78 21.06 4.43
CA VAL A 499 -16.57 20.62 5.82
C VAL A 499 -17.89 20.69 6.58
N GLY A 500 -18.27 19.60 7.25
CA GLY A 500 -19.46 19.52 8.11
C GLY A 500 -20.81 19.46 7.38
N GLU A 501 -20.93 20.08 6.20
CA GLU A 501 -22.19 20.21 5.46
C GLU A 501 -21.95 20.30 3.94
N THR A 502 -22.98 20.02 3.13
CA THR A 502 -22.91 19.94 1.65
C THR A 502 -23.06 21.31 0.97
N ARG A 503 -22.41 22.36 1.50
CA ARG A 503 -22.38 23.71 0.92
C ARG A 503 -20.94 24.25 0.88
N ASP A 504 -20.72 25.32 0.13
CA ASP A 504 -19.44 26.05 0.09
C ASP A 504 -18.23 25.18 -0.32
N PHE A 505 -18.43 24.31 -1.32
CA PHE A 505 -17.39 23.43 -1.84
C PHE A 505 -16.17 24.22 -2.32
N ARG A 506 -14.99 23.88 -1.78
CA ARG A 506 -13.68 24.39 -2.18
C ARG A 506 -13.05 23.44 -3.19
N GLU A 507 -12.74 23.94 -4.38
CA GLU A 507 -12.05 23.16 -5.42
C GLU A 507 -10.60 22.93 -5.04
N VAL A 508 -10.18 21.66 -5.03
CA VAL A 508 -8.78 21.24 -4.77
C VAL A 508 -8.11 20.68 -6.01
N TYR A 509 -8.90 20.36 -7.04
CA TYR A 509 -8.39 19.93 -8.32
C TYR A 509 -9.31 20.33 -9.45
N ARG A 510 -8.69 20.77 -10.54
CA ARG A 510 -9.28 20.95 -11.86
C ARG A 510 -8.33 20.37 -12.90
N SER A 511 -8.88 19.62 -13.83
CA SER A 511 -8.08 18.99 -14.87
C SER A 511 -7.35 19.99 -15.76
N SER A 512 -6.06 19.70 -15.98
CA SER A 512 -5.20 20.32 -16.97
C SER A 512 -4.50 19.21 -17.77
N VAL A 513 -5.28 18.41 -18.49
CA VAL A 513 -4.76 17.25 -19.20
C VAL A 513 -3.98 17.70 -20.44
N PRO A 514 -2.71 17.26 -20.61
CA PRO A 514 -1.89 17.70 -21.72
C PRO A 514 -2.39 17.17 -23.06
N THR A 515 -2.25 17.97 -24.12
CA THR A 515 -2.71 17.62 -25.47
C THR A 515 -1.92 16.51 -26.14
N TRP A 516 -0.82 16.07 -25.55
CA TRP A 516 -0.05 14.91 -26.02
C TRP A 516 -0.60 13.58 -25.51
N VAL A 517 -1.57 13.58 -24.58
CA VAL A 517 -2.10 12.33 -24.02
C VAL A 517 -2.77 11.47 -25.10
N ASN A 518 -2.42 10.18 -25.13
CA ASN A 518 -3.01 9.19 -26.02
C ASN A 518 -3.92 8.21 -25.28
N HIS A 519 -3.91 8.16 -23.95
CA HIS A 519 -4.80 7.29 -23.18
C HIS A 519 -6.14 7.96 -22.87
N TRP A 520 -7.19 7.15 -22.68
CA TRP A 520 -8.54 7.62 -22.39
C TRP A 520 -8.79 7.93 -20.91
N ARG A 521 -7.86 7.57 -20.02
CA ARG A 521 -7.93 7.88 -18.58
C ARG A 521 -6.63 8.39 -18.01
N TYR A 522 -6.74 9.01 -16.84
CA TYR A 522 -5.66 9.35 -15.94
C TYR A 522 -6.16 9.28 -14.49
N ASN A 523 -5.25 9.26 -13.52
CA ASN A 523 -5.60 9.40 -12.11
C ASN A 523 -5.19 10.77 -11.58
N TRP A 524 -5.95 11.25 -10.60
CA TRP A 524 -5.52 12.36 -9.78
C TRP A 524 -5.75 12.03 -8.32
N ASP A 525 -4.76 12.39 -7.50
CA ASP A 525 -4.75 12.19 -6.05
C ASP A 525 -4.16 13.44 -5.42
N THR A 526 -4.80 13.93 -4.35
CA THR A 526 -4.34 15.11 -3.64
C THR A 526 -4.69 15.03 -2.16
N ASP A 527 -3.84 15.64 -1.34
CA ASP A 527 -4.11 15.81 0.07
C ASP A 527 -4.97 17.06 0.29
N ILE A 528 -5.85 16.97 1.29
CA ILE A 528 -6.67 18.06 1.81
C ILE A 528 -6.35 18.17 3.30
N ARG A 529 -5.65 19.24 3.67
CA ARG A 529 -5.40 19.58 5.08
C ARG A 529 -6.52 20.50 5.56
N LEU A 530 -7.19 20.09 6.62
CA LEU A 530 -8.32 20.86 7.14
C LEU A 530 -7.81 21.97 8.07
N ASP A 531 -8.44 23.14 7.98
CA ASP A 531 -8.14 24.28 8.86
C ASP A 531 -8.37 23.91 10.34
N GLN A 532 -9.39 23.08 10.60
CA GLN A 532 -9.69 22.50 11.90
C GLN A 532 -10.12 21.04 11.74
N PRO A 533 -9.70 20.14 12.65
CA PRO A 533 -10.17 18.77 12.64
C PRO A 533 -11.68 18.67 12.81
N THR A 534 -12.33 17.82 12.01
CA THR A 534 -13.80 17.73 11.90
C THR A 534 -14.27 16.28 11.92
N GLU A 535 -15.54 16.05 12.24
CA GLU A 535 -16.14 14.71 12.21
C GLU A 535 -16.54 14.28 10.79
N VAL A 536 -16.86 15.23 9.91
CA VAL A 536 -17.41 14.94 8.58
C VAL A 536 -16.84 15.88 7.52
N VAL A 537 -16.44 15.29 6.39
CA VAL A 537 -16.07 15.98 5.16
C VAL A 537 -16.91 15.42 4.02
N TYR A 538 -17.39 16.27 3.13
CA TYR A 538 -18.05 15.89 1.89
C TYR A 538 -17.08 16.13 0.73
N VAL A 539 -16.89 15.14 -0.13
CA VAL A 539 -16.03 15.25 -1.31
C VAL A 539 -16.89 15.11 -2.54
N LYS A 540 -16.86 16.11 -3.40
CA LYS A 540 -17.56 16.12 -4.68
C LYS A 540 -16.56 15.88 -5.80
N TYR A 541 -16.85 14.85 -6.58
CA TYR A 541 -16.14 14.50 -7.80
C TYR A 541 -17.01 14.88 -9.00
N HIS A 542 -16.44 15.64 -9.93
CA HIS A 542 -17.11 15.99 -11.19
C HIS A 542 -16.39 15.29 -12.34
N GLY A 543 -17.12 14.46 -13.09
CA GLY A 543 -16.60 13.71 -14.24
C GLY A 543 -17.15 14.25 -15.56
N ASP A 544 -16.30 14.87 -16.37
CA ASP A 544 -16.59 15.33 -17.73
C ASP A 544 -15.29 15.26 -18.56
N PRO A 545 -15.10 14.21 -19.39
CA PRO A 545 -16.11 13.31 -19.93
C PRO A 545 -16.37 12.03 -19.11
N GLY A 546 -15.96 11.96 -17.84
CA GLY A 546 -16.39 10.86 -16.97
C GLY A 546 -15.52 10.58 -15.76
N LEU A 547 -16.15 9.97 -14.76
CA LEU A 547 -15.56 9.47 -13.53
C LEU A 547 -15.76 7.96 -13.46
N ASN A 548 -14.73 7.23 -13.02
CA ASN A 548 -14.74 5.77 -13.01
C ASN A 548 -14.55 5.17 -11.63
N THR A 549 -13.54 5.58 -10.87
CA THR A 549 -13.35 5.11 -9.48
C THR A 549 -13.02 6.28 -8.57
N VAL A 550 -13.35 6.17 -7.29
CA VAL A 550 -13.01 7.14 -6.24
C VAL A 550 -12.37 6.44 -5.07
N ARG A 551 -11.51 7.14 -4.34
CA ARG A 551 -10.83 6.64 -3.14
C ARG A 551 -10.53 7.78 -2.19
N ALA A 552 -10.50 7.47 -0.90
CA ALA A 552 -10.05 8.39 0.13
C ALA A 552 -9.29 7.65 1.22
N CYS A 553 -8.30 8.31 1.82
CA CYS A 553 -7.67 7.88 3.06
C CYS A 553 -7.80 9.02 4.06
N LEU A 554 -8.57 8.81 5.13
CA LEU A 554 -8.77 9.78 6.18
C LEU A 554 -7.68 9.58 7.23
N HIS A 555 -7.07 10.67 7.69
CA HIS A 555 -6.11 10.66 8.79
C HIS A 555 -6.78 11.22 10.04
N LEU A 556 -7.11 10.30 10.95
CA LEU A 556 -7.96 10.54 12.11
C LEU A 556 -7.13 10.87 13.35
N LEU A 557 -7.53 11.89 14.10
CA LEU A 557 -7.03 12.18 15.44
C LEU A 557 -7.92 11.44 16.45
N PRO A 558 -7.40 10.41 17.14
CA PRO A 558 -8.10 9.80 18.26
C PRO A 558 -8.11 10.73 19.48
N THR A 559 -9.04 10.50 20.41
CA THR A 559 -9.08 11.25 21.70
C THR A 559 -7.80 11.10 22.50
N LYS A 560 -7.18 9.91 22.45
CA LYS A 560 -5.87 9.61 23.02
C LYS A 560 -4.95 9.22 21.88
N PRO A 561 -3.83 9.92 21.67
CA PRO A 561 -2.89 9.57 20.62
C PRO A 561 -2.22 8.22 20.94
N PRO A 562 -1.87 7.43 19.91
CA PRO A 562 -1.14 6.17 20.11
C PRO A 562 0.14 6.35 20.91
N ALA A 563 0.52 5.30 21.63
CA ALA A 563 1.78 5.25 22.37
C ALA A 563 2.97 5.46 21.43
N ALA A 564 3.96 6.22 21.91
CA ALA A 564 5.22 6.41 21.20
C ALA A 564 6.33 5.51 21.75
N SER A 565 6.13 4.92 22.92
CA SER A 565 7.10 3.99 23.51
C SER A 565 6.99 2.62 22.84
N VAL A 566 8.13 2.07 22.44
CA VAL A 566 8.19 0.79 21.74
C VAL A 566 9.40 -0.03 22.19
N GLN A 567 9.29 -1.34 22.01
CA GLN A 567 10.42 -2.25 21.98
C GLN A 567 10.68 -2.65 20.52
N ILE A 568 11.91 -2.46 20.05
CA ILE A 568 12.32 -2.82 18.68
C ILE A 568 13.33 -3.95 18.75
N THR A 569 13.05 -5.07 18.09
CA THR A 569 13.95 -6.23 18.01
C THR A 569 14.38 -6.47 16.58
N HIS A 570 15.70 -6.47 16.36
CA HIS A 570 16.34 -6.84 15.09
C HIS A 570 16.89 -8.26 15.21
N ALA A 571 16.47 -9.15 14.32
CA ALA A 571 16.99 -10.49 14.18
C ALA A 571 17.86 -10.58 12.92
N TYR A 572 19.11 -11.03 13.07
CA TYR A 572 20.05 -11.16 11.97
C TYR A 572 21.02 -12.32 12.22
N ASP A 573 21.49 -12.95 11.15
CA ASP A 573 22.46 -14.05 11.21
C ASP A 573 23.86 -13.57 10.79
N ILE A 574 24.90 -13.95 11.53
CA ILE A 574 26.29 -13.77 11.11
C ILE A 574 26.99 -15.11 11.20
N GLY A 575 27.33 -15.68 10.04
CA GLY A 575 28.09 -16.92 9.94
C GLY A 575 27.33 -18.16 10.46
N GLY A 576 26.01 -18.22 10.26
CA GLY A 576 25.13 -19.31 10.71
C GLY A 576 24.69 -19.21 12.17
N LYS A 577 24.99 -18.10 12.84
CA LYS A 577 24.53 -17.81 14.19
C LYS A 577 23.55 -16.65 14.19
N LEU A 578 22.34 -16.93 14.68
CA LEU A 578 21.29 -15.93 14.88
C LEU A 578 21.59 -15.04 16.09
N TYR A 579 21.42 -13.73 15.90
CA TYR A 579 21.49 -12.69 16.92
C TYR A 579 20.14 -11.97 17.00
N ASN A 580 19.72 -11.66 18.23
CA ASN A 580 18.58 -10.79 18.49
C ASN A 580 19.08 -9.56 19.27
N ARG A 581 18.83 -8.37 18.73
CA ARG A 581 19.15 -7.10 19.39
C ARG A 581 17.88 -6.32 19.64
N THR A 582 17.59 -6.11 20.92
CA THR A 582 16.40 -5.41 21.37
C THR A 582 16.78 -4.06 21.95
N VAL A 583 16.05 -3.02 21.53
CA VAL A 583 16.19 -1.65 22.02
C VAL A 583 14.83 -1.19 22.53
N GLU A 584 14.81 -0.63 23.73
CA GLU A 584 13.62 -0.02 24.33
C GLU A 584 13.70 1.49 24.17
N LEU A 585 12.66 2.07 23.57
CA LEU A 585 12.60 3.49 23.28
C LEU A 585 11.35 4.08 23.94
N ALA A 586 11.50 5.16 24.70
CA ALA A 586 10.38 5.88 25.30
C ALA A 586 9.61 6.76 24.28
N GLY A 587 10.15 6.91 23.07
CA GLY A 587 9.64 7.78 22.00
C GLY A 587 10.59 7.81 20.81
N PRO A 588 10.36 8.71 19.83
CA PRO A 588 11.24 8.90 18.68
C PRO A 588 12.69 9.13 19.09
N ALA A 589 13.61 8.34 18.52
CA ALA A 589 15.02 8.40 18.86
C ALA A 589 15.88 7.77 17.76
N ALA A 590 17.15 8.17 17.73
CA ALA A 590 18.19 7.44 17.01
C ALA A 590 18.80 6.36 17.92
N TYR A 591 19.24 5.26 17.34
CA TYR A 591 19.96 4.20 18.03
C TYR A 591 20.91 3.49 17.06
N THR A 592 21.86 2.71 17.58
CA THR A 592 22.84 2.00 16.76
C THR A 592 22.81 0.49 17.03
N ILE A 593 23.18 -0.28 16.00
CA ILE A 593 23.45 -1.71 16.10
C ILE A 593 24.79 -2.00 15.43
N SER A 594 25.72 -2.61 16.17
CA SER A 594 27.01 -3.04 15.63
C SER A 594 26.97 -4.50 15.20
N CYS A 595 27.44 -4.77 13.99
CA CYS A 595 27.57 -6.10 13.41
C CYS A 595 29.06 -6.41 13.12
N ASP A 596 29.62 -7.37 13.85
CA ASP A 596 31.05 -7.76 13.74
C ASP A 596 31.37 -8.57 12.46
N GLY A 597 30.37 -8.85 11.63
CA GLY A 597 30.48 -9.55 10.35
C GLY A 597 29.42 -9.09 9.38
N ASP A 598 29.25 -9.78 8.24
CA ASP A 598 28.20 -9.47 7.27
C ASP A 598 26.87 -10.06 7.75
N PRO A 599 25.89 -9.24 8.18
CA PRO A 599 24.63 -9.75 8.68
C PRO A 599 23.71 -10.16 7.51
N GLU A 600 23.14 -11.36 7.60
CA GLU A 600 21.93 -11.71 6.86
C GLU A 600 20.72 -11.25 7.68
N ASN A 601 19.99 -10.28 7.15
CA ASN A 601 18.82 -9.71 7.82
C ASN A 601 17.68 -10.73 7.83
N VAL A 602 17.17 -11.09 9.01
CA VAL A 602 16.12 -12.12 9.17
C VAL A 602 14.77 -11.45 9.37
N SER A 603 14.65 -10.64 10.43
CA SER A 603 13.40 -9.94 10.74
C SER A 603 13.62 -8.68 11.56
N VAL A 604 12.59 -7.83 11.56
CA VAL A 604 12.49 -6.72 12.49
C VAL A 604 11.09 -6.64 13.07
N MET A 605 11.01 -6.53 14.39
CA MET A 605 9.78 -6.42 15.16
C MET A 605 9.71 -5.08 15.87
N ILE A 606 8.54 -4.45 15.83
CA ILE A 606 8.17 -3.32 16.70
C ILE A 606 7.03 -3.81 17.59
N ALA A 607 7.12 -3.61 18.90
CA ALA A 607 6.09 -3.99 19.86
C ALA A 607 5.77 -2.82 20.79
N VAL A 608 4.50 -2.67 21.14
CA VAL A 608 4.04 -1.83 22.26
C VAL A 608 3.66 -2.80 23.38
N PRO A 609 4.51 -2.93 24.43
CA PRO A 609 4.25 -3.86 25.50
C PRO A 609 2.89 -3.64 26.18
N SER A 610 2.33 -4.72 26.69
CA SER A 610 1.18 -4.68 27.60
C SER A 610 1.57 -3.98 28.91
N HIS A 611 0.66 -3.19 29.47
CA HIS A 611 0.89 -2.38 30.67
C HIS A 611 -0.02 -2.74 31.83
#